data_AF-A0A496ANQ5-F1
#
_entry.id   AF-A0A496ANQ5-F1
#
_cell.length_a   1.000
_cell.length_b   1.000
_cell.length_c   1.000
_cell.angle_alpha   90.00
_cell.angle_beta   90.00
_cell.angle_gamma   90.00
#
_symmetry.space_group_name_H-M   'P 1'
#
loop_
_entity.id
_entity.type
_entity.pdbx_description
1 polymer ?
#
loop_
_entity_poly.entity_id
_entity_poly.type
_entity_poly.pdbx_seq_one_letter_code
_entity_poly.pdbx_strand_id
1 'polypeptide(L)'
;MNIRPDDFVLEIGSGHNPKARSDVLCDKFIGDDEQRGGAIVTDRPMVEADGQFLPFADRAFDYVICSHVLEHVKDPAQFIAELERVACRGYIETPSEIGERIYGWHYHNWVVNLVDGCLMLRKNEKNSQFGQLFHRLAVTDKHWKRFHITHHNLFLVQYEWEEKINYKILLEHESALDLECPDTLDRLTASDNHVQNEWLLLLKSAVPRGIVSRAKSFLAQLASQNLLSKVAKGKSRQTKTLQEILVCPQCKGQITWEAHSLHCKMCEQTYRIVDGIPRFTF
;
A
#
# COMPACT_ATOMS: atom_id res chain seq x y z
N MET A 1 -7.33 -6.67 -2.81
CA MET A 1 -5.99 -7.22 -3.11
C MET A 1 -6.11 -8.62 -3.68
N ASN A 2 -6.04 -8.73 -5.00
CA ASN A 2 -6.13 -10.00 -5.76
C ASN A 2 -4.75 -10.65 -5.96
N ILE A 3 -4.03 -10.87 -4.86
CA ILE A 3 -2.65 -11.39 -4.89
C ILE A 3 -2.67 -12.92 -4.89
N ARG A 4 -1.97 -13.53 -5.84
CA ARG A 4 -1.86 -15.00 -5.95
C ARG A 4 -0.78 -15.53 -4.98
N PRO A 5 -0.83 -16.82 -4.59
CA PRO A 5 0.16 -17.38 -3.65
C PRO A 5 1.61 -17.35 -4.14
N ASP A 6 1.81 -17.41 -5.45
CA ASP A 6 3.11 -17.47 -6.12
C ASP A 6 3.64 -16.12 -6.62
N ASP A 7 2.80 -15.08 -6.67
CA ASP A 7 3.20 -13.72 -7.10
C ASP A 7 4.42 -13.22 -6.32
N PHE A 8 5.38 -12.58 -6.99
CA PHE A 8 6.43 -11.79 -6.36
C PHE A 8 5.99 -10.34 -6.23
N VAL A 9 5.96 -9.81 -5.00
CA VAL A 9 5.19 -8.63 -4.62
C VAL A 9 6.07 -7.50 -4.11
N LEU A 10 5.96 -6.34 -4.75
CA LEU A 10 6.52 -5.07 -4.27
C LEU A 10 5.47 -4.32 -3.45
N GLU A 11 5.88 -3.73 -2.34
CA GLU A 11 5.09 -2.73 -1.62
C GLU A 11 5.81 -1.38 -1.60
N ILE A 12 5.14 -0.36 -2.12
CA ILE A 12 5.62 1.02 -2.17
C ILE A 12 4.96 1.80 -1.03
N GLY A 13 5.74 2.57 -0.28
CA GLY A 13 5.27 3.24 0.93
C GLY A 13 5.04 2.28 2.09
N SER A 14 5.90 1.25 2.20
CA SER A 14 5.76 0.16 3.17
C SER A 14 5.65 0.61 4.63
N GLY A 15 6.26 1.75 4.98
CA GLY A 15 6.10 2.39 6.26
C GLY A 15 6.38 1.46 7.46
N HIS A 16 5.55 1.60 8.49
CA HIS A 16 5.73 0.93 9.79
C HIS A 16 4.90 -0.35 9.95
N ASN A 17 4.08 -0.68 8.95
CA ASN A 17 3.19 -1.83 8.98
C ASN A 17 3.01 -2.42 7.58
N PRO A 18 4.10 -2.89 6.94
CA PRO A 18 4.03 -3.47 5.61
C PRO A 18 3.07 -4.65 5.58
N LYS A 19 2.37 -4.83 4.47
CA LYS A 19 1.48 -5.97 4.29
C LYS A 19 2.30 -7.26 4.39
N ALA A 20 1.76 -8.24 5.12
CA ALA A 20 2.41 -9.55 5.28
C ALA A 20 2.65 -10.27 3.94
N ARG A 21 1.90 -9.89 2.89
CA ARG A 21 2.03 -10.46 1.56
C ARG A 21 3.21 -9.87 0.77
N SER A 22 3.86 -8.80 1.20
CA SER A 22 4.92 -8.14 0.43
C SER A 22 6.26 -8.87 0.59
N ASP A 23 7.02 -9.02 -0.51
CA ASP A 23 8.36 -9.63 -0.50
C ASP A 23 9.47 -8.62 -0.46
N VAL A 24 9.28 -7.54 -1.21
CA VAL A 24 10.23 -6.43 -1.32
C VAL A 24 9.52 -5.16 -0.88
N LEU A 25 10.18 -4.40 -0.01
CA LEU A 25 9.70 -3.13 0.49
C LEU A 25 10.43 -2.00 -0.22
N CYS A 26 9.68 -0.96 -0.58
CA CYS A 26 10.22 0.28 -1.12
C CYS A 26 9.61 1.44 -0.36
N ASP A 27 10.45 2.32 0.16
CA ASP A 27 10.01 3.54 0.82
C ASP A 27 10.94 4.69 0.44
N LYS A 28 10.43 5.92 0.39
CA LYS A 28 11.25 7.08 0.08
C LYS A 28 11.99 7.58 1.32
N PHE A 29 11.41 7.39 2.50
CA PHE A 29 11.84 8.03 3.73
C PHE A 29 12.07 6.99 4.82
N ILE A 30 13.31 6.51 4.93
CA ILE A 30 13.65 5.55 5.98
C ILE A 30 13.80 6.26 7.33
N GLY A 31 14.52 7.38 7.37
CA GLY A 31 14.81 8.13 8.60
C GLY A 31 13.76 9.15 9.02
N ASP A 32 12.86 9.56 8.11
CA ASP A 32 11.81 10.54 8.38
C ASP A 32 10.46 9.82 8.56
N ASP A 33 9.75 10.13 9.64
CA ASP A 33 8.46 9.58 10.02
C ASP A 33 7.34 10.63 10.12
N GLU A 34 7.54 11.87 9.65
CA GLU A 34 6.54 12.94 9.77
C GLU A 34 5.16 12.57 9.17
N GLN A 35 5.18 11.76 8.11
CA GLN A 35 3.97 11.29 7.41
C GLN A 35 3.68 9.81 7.70
N ARG A 36 4.28 9.24 8.74
CA ARG A 36 4.19 7.82 9.10
C ARG A 36 3.76 7.63 10.56
N GLY A 37 2.92 6.64 10.83
CA GLY A 37 2.44 6.34 12.19
C GLY A 37 3.45 5.67 13.14
N GLY A 38 4.71 5.48 12.73
CA GLY A 38 5.73 4.76 13.51
C GLY A 38 7.05 4.57 12.76
N ALA A 39 7.99 3.80 13.32
CA ALA A 39 9.28 3.53 12.68
C ALA A 39 9.15 2.58 11.48
N ILE A 40 10.02 2.75 10.48
CA ILE A 40 10.10 1.89 9.29
C ILE A 40 10.37 0.42 9.66
N VAL A 41 9.79 -0.52 8.91
CA VAL A 41 10.06 -1.96 9.04
C VAL A 41 11.00 -2.42 7.92
N THR A 42 12.06 -3.13 8.30
CA THR A 42 13.15 -3.61 7.41
C THR A 42 13.38 -5.12 7.51
N ASP A 43 12.33 -5.89 7.83
CA ASP A 43 12.40 -7.32 8.16
C ASP A 43 12.58 -8.27 6.94
N ARG A 44 12.59 -7.71 5.74
CA ARG A 44 12.74 -8.38 4.44
C ARG A 44 13.44 -7.43 3.45
N PRO A 45 13.80 -7.87 2.23
CA PRO A 45 14.51 -7.02 1.27
C PRO A 45 13.85 -5.64 1.12
N MET A 46 14.66 -4.59 1.32
CA MET A 46 14.19 -3.20 1.30
C MET A 46 15.08 -2.34 0.41
N VAL A 47 14.46 -1.34 -0.22
CA VAL A 47 15.11 -0.32 -1.05
C VAL A 47 14.59 1.04 -0.66
N GLU A 48 15.47 2.03 -0.53
CA GLU A 48 15.06 3.43 -0.43
C GLU A 48 14.99 4.06 -1.82
N ALA A 49 13.81 4.50 -2.24
CA ALA A 49 13.63 5.17 -3.53
C ALA A 49 12.36 6.02 -3.61
N ASP A 50 12.37 7.02 -4.48
CA ASP A 50 11.16 7.74 -4.89
C ASP A 50 10.35 6.88 -5.86
N GLY A 51 9.06 6.67 -5.59
CA GLY A 51 8.19 5.88 -6.45
C GLY A 51 7.99 6.45 -7.87
N GLN A 52 8.32 7.72 -8.11
CA GLN A 52 8.35 8.30 -9.45
C GLN A 52 9.58 7.86 -10.26
N PHE A 53 10.57 7.25 -9.61
CA PHE A 53 11.83 6.79 -10.21
C PHE A 53 12.26 5.46 -9.60
N LEU A 54 11.42 4.43 -9.72
CA LEU A 54 11.70 3.12 -9.13
C LEU A 54 12.97 2.49 -9.73
N PRO A 55 13.88 1.99 -8.88
CA PRO A 55 15.13 1.37 -9.30
C PRO A 55 14.93 -0.12 -9.63
N PHE A 56 13.76 -0.53 -10.11
CA PHE A 56 13.46 -1.93 -10.45
C PHE A 56 13.39 -2.11 -11.97
N ALA A 57 13.84 -3.24 -12.47
CA ALA A 57 13.71 -3.62 -13.88
C ALA A 57 12.24 -3.71 -14.32
N ASP A 58 12.01 -3.60 -15.62
CA ASP A 58 10.68 -3.76 -16.21
C ASP A 58 10.13 -5.15 -15.87
N ARG A 59 8.86 -5.20 -15.44
CA ARG A 59 8.15 -6.43 -15.03
C ARG A 59 8.95 -7.27 -14.00
N ALA A 60 9.70 -6.61 -13.12
CA ALA A 60 10.42 -7.28 -12.04
C ALA A 60 9.47 -8.02 -11.08
N PHE A 61 8.25 -7.51 -10.91
CA PHE A 61 7.25 -8.02 -9.98
C PHE A 61 5.99 -8.49 -10.70
N ASP A 62 5.30 -9.45 -10.08
CA ASP A 62 4.01 -9.93 -10.56
C ASP A 62 2.86 -9.05 -10.05
N TYR A 63 3.06 -8.38 -8.91
CA TYR A 63 2.06 -7.53 -8.28
C TYR A 63 2.69 -6.37 -7.49
N VAL A 64 2.05 -5.19 -7.50
CA VAL A 64 2.43 -4.03 -6.69
C VAL A 64 1.32 -3.66 -5.71
N ILE A 65 1.69 -3.43 -4.45
CA ILE A 65 0.84 -2.80 -3.43
C ILE A 65 1.29 -1.34 -3.28
N CYS A 66 0.37 -0.41 -3.44
CA CYS A 66 0.60 1.02 -3.24
C CYS A 66 -0.53 1.59 -2.37
N SER A 67 -0.29 1.69 -1.06
CA SER A 67 -1.27 2.22 -0.11
C SER A 67 -0.77 3.52 0.49
N HIS A 68 -1.57 4.56 0.40
CA HIS A 68 -1.29 5.88 0.96
C HIS A 68 0.01 6.53 0.43
N VAL A 69 0.18 6.52 -0.89
CA VAL A 69 1.34 7.11 -1.57
C VAL A 69 0.93 8.03 -2.71
N LEU A 70 0.01 7.59 -3.56
CA LEU A 70 -0.40 8.33 -4.77
C LEU A 70 -0.88 9.75 -4.45
N GLU A 71 -1.52 9.96 -3.31
CA GLU A 71 -1.98 11.27 -2.85
C GLU A 71 -0.83 12.23 -2.50
N HIS A 72 0.37 11.71 -2.21
CA HIS A 72 1.54 12.49 -1.83
C HIS A 72 2.43 12.87 -3.02
N VAL A 73 2.32 12.18 -4.16
CA VAL A 73 3.30 12.33 -5.24
C VAL A 73 3.27 13.70 -5.91
N LYS A 74 4.42 14.12 -6.43
CA LYS A 74 4.53 15.39 -7.17
C LYS A 74 3.85 15.28 -8.53
N ASP A 75 4.21 14.23 -9.28
CA ASP A 75 3.70 13.91 -10.61
C ASP A 75 3.04 12.51 -10.60
N PRO A 76 1.70 12.44 -10.58
CA PRO A 76 0.98 11.17 -10.56
C PRO A 76 1.10 10.42 -11.89
N ALA A 77 1.26 11.10 -13.02
CA ALA A 77 1.41 10.42 -14.31
C ALA A 77 2.75 9.67 -14.36
N GLN A 78 3.83 10.30 -13.90
CA GLN A 78 5.13 9.65 -13.78
C GLN A 78 5.12 8.48 -12.78
N PHE A 79 4.50 8.67 -11.62
CA PHE A 79 4.37 7.61 -10.62
C PHE A 79 3.58 6.40 -11.16
N ILE A 80 2.42 6.64 -11.77
CA ILE A 80 1.60 5.60 -12.39
C ILE A 80 2.37 4.85 -13.48
N ALA A 81 3.13 5.57 -14.31
CA ALA A 81 3.96 4.95 -15.34
C ALA A 81 5.01 3.99 -14.75
N GLU A 82 5.63 4.35 -13.62
CA GLU A 82 6.56 3.44 -12.94
C GLU A 82 5.84 2.22 -12.35
N LEU A 83 4.62 2.35 -11.81
CA LEU A 83 3.84 1.20 -11.32
C LEU A 83 3.58 0.18 -12.44
N GLU A 84 3.09 0.65 -13.58
CA GLU A 84 2.81 -0.18 -14.76
C GLU A 84 4.08 -0.79 -15.37
N ARG A 85 5.21 -0.07 -15.29
CA ARG A 85 6.49 -0.54 -15.81
C ARG A 85 7.01 -1.72 -14.99
N VAL A 86 6.96 -1.65 -13.66
CA VAL A 86 7.58 -2.67 -12.80
C VAL A 86 6.69 -3.91 -12.60
N ALA A 87 5.39 -3.84 -12.88
CA ALA A 87 4.46 -4.97 -12.75
C ALA A 87 3.28 -4.91 -13.73
N CYS A 88 2.66 -6.07 -13.99
CA CYS A 88 1.43 -6.18 -14.80
C CYS A 88 0.15 -5.97 -14.00
N ARG A 89 0.19 -6.09 -12.67
CA ARG A 89 -1.00 -6.03 -11.81
C ARG A 89 -0.67 -5.29 -10.54
N GLY A 90 -1.69 -4.75 -9.90
CA GLY A 90 -1.49 -4.17 -8.58
C GLY A 90 -2.74 -3.59 -7.95
N TYR A 91 -2.51 -3.00 -6.80
CA TYR A 91 -3.50 -2.38 -5.95
C TYR A 91 -3.04 -0.97 -5.56
N ILE A 92 -3.95 -0.01 -5.70
CA ILE A 92 -3.79 1.35 -5.22
C ILE A 92 -4.87 1.62 -4.17
N GLU A 93 -4.45 2.19 -3.04
CA GLU A 93 -5.33 2.70 -2.01
C GLU A 93 -4.94 4.11 -1.63
N THR A 94 -5.91 5.00 -1.59
CA THR A 94 -5.75 6.40 -1.14
C THR A 94 -6.92 6.75 -0.25
N PRO A 95 -6.85 7.85 0.53
CA PRO A 95 -8.04 8.44 1.08
C PRO A 95 -9.02 8.84 -0.02
N SER A 96 -10.31 8.72 0.26
CA SER A 96 -11.38 9.23 -0.59
C SER A 96 -11.53 10.73 -0.44
N GLU A 97 -12.25 11.38 -1.36
CA GLU A 97 -12.62 12.79 -1.21
C GLU A 97 -13.41 13.09 0.08
N ILE A 98 -14.27 12.17 0.54
CA ILE A 98 -14.97 12.33 1.82
C ILE A 98 -13.97 12.30 2.98
N GLY A 99 -13.01 11.36 2.96
CA GLY A 99 -11.93 11.30 3.94
C GLY A 99 -11.11 12.60 3.96
N GLU A 100 -10.71 13.09 2.79
CA GLU A 100 -9.99 14.35 2.62
C GLU A 100 -10.75 15.54 3.20
N ARG A 101 -12.06 15.65 2.97
CA ARG A 101 -12.89 16.74 3.50
C ARG A 101 -13.05 16.67 5.02
N ILE A 102 -13.21 15.46 5.57
CA ILE A 102 -13.41 15.23 7.00
C ILE A 102 -12.11 15.49 7.78
N TYR A 103 -10.98 14.96 7.31
CA TYR A 103 -9.70 15.05 8.02
C TYR A 103 -8.85 16.25 7.60
N GLY A 104 -8.94 16.72 6.36
CA GLY A 104 -8.20 17.90 5.88
C GLY A 104 -6.69 17.75 5.98
N TRP A 105 -6.11 16.68 5.43
CA TRP A 105 -4.67 16.43 5.46
C TRP A 105 -3.91 17.44 4.58
N HIS A 106 -3.28 18.43 5.23
CA HIS A 106 -2.57 19.52 4.55
C HIS A 106 -1.35 19.08 3.71
N TYR A 107 -0.85 17.86 3.92
CA TYR A 107 0.29 17.31 3.20
C TYR A 107 -0.10 16.47 1.97
N HIS A 108 -1.37 16.12 1.79
CA HIS A 108 -1.83 15.44 0.57
C HIS A 108 -1.92 16.42 -0.60
N ASN A 109 -1.31 16.07 -1.73
CA ASN A 109 -1.25 16.90 -2.93
C ASN A 109 -2.43 16.64 -3.88
N TRP A 110 -3.06 15.48 -3.77
CA TRP A 110 -4.13 15.03 -4.66
C TRP A 110 -5.33 14.54 -3.87
N VAL A 111 -6.51 14.83 -4.40
CA VAL A 111 -7.75 14.14 -4.05
C VAL A 111 -8.01 13.14 -5.17
N VAL A 112 -8.31 11.90 -4.80
CA VAL A 112 -8.55 10.80 -5.74
C VAL A 112 -9.98 10.30 -5.55
N ASN A 113 -10.70 10.14 -6.66
CA ASN A 113 -11.99 9.44 -6.70
C ASN A 113 -11.92 8.29 -7.69
N LEU A 114 -12.80 7.30 -7.54
CA LEU A 114 -12.99 6.22 -8.50
C LEU A 114 -14.39 6.34 -9.12
N VAL A 115 -14.46 6.68 -10.40
CA VAL A 115 -15.73 6.86 -11.13
C VAL A 115 -15.71 5.93 -12.34
N ASP A 116 -16.66 4.99 -12.40
CA ASP A 116 -16.82 4.03 -13.49
C ASP A 116 -15.50 3.32 -13.89
N GLY A 117 -14.71 2.93 -12.89
CA GLY A 117 -13.42 2.25 -13.07
C GLY A 117 -12.26 3.15 -13.50
N CYS A 118 -12.42 4.48 -13.46
CA CYS A 118 -11.39 5.47 -13.75
C CYS A 118 -10.98 6.22 -12.47
N LEU A 119 -9.68 6.29 -12.20
CA LEU A 119 -9.15 7.14 -11.15
C LEU A 119 -9.18 8.60 -11.61
N MET A 120 -9.97 9.42 -10.91
CA MET A 120 -10.11 10.84 -11.17
C MET A 120 -9.26 11.60 -10.15
N LEU A 121 -8.15 12.17 -10.58
CA LEU A 121 -7.20 12.88 -9.74
C LEU A 121 -7.38 14.38 -9.92
N ARG A 122 -7.58 15.13 -8.83
CA ARG A 122 -7.51 16.60 -8.83
C ARG A 122 -6.53 17.10 -7.79
N LYS A 123 -6.01 18.31 -7.99
CA LYS A 123 -5.20 18.96 -6.95
C LYS A 123 -6.02 19.20 -5.69
N ASN A 124 -5.44 18.85 -4.56
CA ASN A 124 -6.02 19.11 -3.25
C ASN A 124 -5.80 20.59 -2.90
N GLU A 125 -6.87 21.29 -2.52
CA GLU A 125 -6.82 22.68 -2.09
C GLU A 125 -6.27 22.85 -0.67
N LYS A 126 -6.16 21.75 0.09
CA LYS A 126 -5.60 21.72 1.45
C LYS A 126 -6.38 22.58 2.45
N ASN A 127 -7.66 22.81 2.19
CA ASN A 127 -8.57 23.56 3.03
C ASN A 127 -9.29 22.62 4.00
N SER A 128 -8.87 22.60 5.27
CA SER A 128 -9.56 21.82 6.31
C SER A 128 -10.79 22.55 6.82
N GLN A 129 -11.97 21.91 6.72
CA GLN A 129 -13.23 22.45 7.23
C GLN A 129 -13.43 22.20 8.73
N PHE A 130 -12.87 21.11 9.25
CA PHE A 130 -13.11 20.63 10.62
C PHE A 130 -11.87 20.67 11.53
N GLY A 131 -10.73 21.14 11.02
CA GLY A 131 -9.47 21.21 11.76
C GLY A 131 -9.08 19.85 12.34
N GLN A 132 -8.78 19.81 13.63
CA GLN A 132 -8.30 18.61 14.33
C GLN A 132 -9.41 17.74 14.94
N LEU A 133 -10.69 18.10 14.76
CA LEU A 133 -11.81 17.44 15.43
C LEU A 133 -11.88 15.93 15.10
N PHE A 134 -11.91 15.58 13.82
CA PHE A 134 -12.03 14.18 13.41
C PHE A 134 -10.74 13.37 13.61
N HIS A 135 -9.57 14.01 13.58
CA HIS A 135 -8.31 13.39 14.01
C HIS A 135 -8.38 12.97 15.48
N ARG A 136 -8.91 13.85 16.35
CA ARG A 136 -9.10 13.55 17.77
C ARG A 136 -10.07 12.38 17.94
N LEU A 137 -11.22 12.41 17.25
CA LEU A 137 -12.22 11.33 17.31
C LEU A 137 -11.67 9.98 16.82
N ALA A 138 -10.86 9.96 15.76
CA ALA A 138 -10.21 8.74 15.26
C ALA A 138 -9.34 8.04 16.31
N VAL A 139 -8.72 8.82 17.20
CA VAL A 139 -7.89 8.29 18.28
C VAL A 139 -8.69 7.93 19.52
N THR A 140 -9.67 8.78 19.92
CA THR A 140 -10.31 8.67 21.23
C THR A 140 -11.68 8.01 21.23
N ASP A 141 -12.41 8.04 20.12
CA ASP A 141 -13.80 7.59 20.05
C ASP A 141 -13.93 6.22 19.38
N LYS A 142 -14.39 5.22 20.15
CA LYS A 142 -14.55 3.84 19.66
C LYS A 142 -15.68 3.68 18.64
N HIS A 143 -16.71 4.54 18.69
CA HIS A 143 -17.85 4.48 17.78
C HIS A 143 -17.47 5.05 16.42
N TRP A 144 -16.75 6.18 16.41
CA TRP A 144 -16.16 6.74 15.20
C TRP A 144 -15.17 5.77 14.56
N LYS A 145 -14.27 5.17 15.35
CA LYS A 145 -13.36 4.14 14.85
C LYS A 145 -14.10 2.94 14.26
N ARG A 146 -15.17 2.46 14.92
CA ARG A 146 -16.02 1.37 14.39
C ARG A 146 -16.68 1.78 13.08
N PHE A 147 -17.26 2.98 13.01
CA PHE A 147 -17.88 3.50 11.80
C PHE A 147 -16.90 3.54 10.62
N HIS A 148 -15.69 4.04 10.84
CA HIS A 148 -14.64 4.08 9.83
C HIS A 148 -14.24 2.67 9.33
N ILE A 149 -14.18 1.68 10.23
CA ILE A 149 -13.86 0.30 9.86
C ILE A 149 -15.00 -0.34 9.05
N THR A 150 -16.26 -0.13 9.47
CA THR A 150 -17.42 -0.77 8.81
C THR A 150 -17.85 -0.07 7.53
N HIS A 151 -17.48 1.20 7.34
CA HIS A 151 -17.80 2.00 6.14
C HIS A 151 -16.52 2.50 5.47
N HIS A 152 -15.49 1.65 5.42
CA HIS A 152 -14.18 1.99 4.85
C HIS A 152 -14.27 2.50 3.40
N ASN A 153 -15.26 2.03 2.62
CA ASN A 153 -15.55 2.50 1.27
C ASN A 153 -15.87 4.02 1.21
N LEU A 154 -16.38 4.61 2.30
CA LEU A 154 -16.57 6.05 2.38
C LEU A 154 -15.26 6.80 2.58
N PHE A 155 -14.23 6.18 3.15
CA PHE A 155 -12.99 6.84 3.57
C PHE A 155 -11.80 6.51 2.68
N LEU A 156 -11.89 5.44 1.89
CA LEU A 156 -10.80 4.94 1.06
C LEU A 156 -11.28 4.74 -0.36
N VAL A 157 -10.45 5.15 -1.32
CA VAL A 157 -10.51 4.64 -2.69
C VAL A 157 -9.65 3.39 -2.74
N GLN A 158 -10.21 2.29 -3.26
CA GLN A 158 -9.53 1.02 -3.42
C GLN A 158 -9.63 0.60 -4.88
N TYR A 159 -8.48 0.43 -5.53
CA TYR A 159 -8.42 0.26 -6.98
C TYR A 159 -7.46 -0.89 -7.36
N GLU A 160 -8.03 -1.95 -7.94
CA GLU A 160 -7.28 -3.04 -8.58
C GLU A 160 -7.06 -2.71 -10.05
N TRP A 161 -5.87 -3.03 -10.57
CA TRP A 161 -5.54 -2.83 -11.97
C TRP A 161 -4.78 -4.02 -12.56
N GLU A 162 -4.93 -4.18 -13.88
CA GLU A 162 -4.26 -5.17 -14.70
C GLU A 162 -3.87 -4.53 -16.04
N GLU A 163 -2.60 -4.69 -16.42
CA GLU A 163 -1.86 -4.11 -17.54
C GLU A 163 -1.80 -2.58 -17.61
N LYS A 164 -2.91 -1.89 -17.37
CA LYS A 164 -3.03 -0.44 -17.46
C LYS A 164 -3.88 0.12 -16.33
N ILE A 165 -3.41 1.21 -15.74
CA ILE A 165 -4.16 2.03 -14.80
C ILE A 165 -4.99 3.02 -15.60
N ASN A 166 -6.31 2.95 -15.45
CA ASN A 166 -7.24 3.90 -16.06
C ASN A 166 -7.36 5.13 -15.15
N TYR A 167 -6.83 6.27 -15.59
CA TYR A 167 -6.87 7.50 -14.81
C TYR A 167 -7.04 8.75 -15.68
N LYS A 168 -7.53 9.83 -15.05
CA LYS A 168 -7.60 11.18 -15.59
C LYS A 168 -7.14 12.18 -14.55
N ILE A 169 -6.30 13.12 -14.96
CA ILE A 169 -5.93 14.29 -14.16
C ILE A 169 -6.87 15.42 -14.58
N LEU A 170 -7.66 15.91 -13.64
CA LEU A 170 -8.61 16.98 -13.83
C LEU A 170 -7.90 18.34 -13.81
N LEU A 171 -8.23 19.20 -14.77
CA LEU A 171 -7.72 20.57 -14.86
C LEU A 171 -8.48 21.53 -13.95
N GLU A 172 -9.75 21.23 -13.69
CA GLU A 172 -10.65 22.04 -12.88
C GLU A 172 -10.67 21.53 -11.43
N HIS A 173 -11.01 22.42 -10.50
CA HIS A 173 -11.14 22.08 -9.07
C HIS A 173 -12.46 21.36 -8.74
N GLU A 174 -13.32 21.15 -9.74
CA GLU A 174 -14.62 20.52 -9.53
C GLU A 174 -14.47 19.07 -9.02
N SER A 175 -15.28 18.76 -8.01
CA SER A 175 -15.35 17.44 -7.41
C SER A 175 -15.93 16.45 -8.41
N ALA A 176 -15.25 15.34 -8.64
CA ALA A 176 -15.83 14.21 -9.38
C ALA A 176 -16.91 13.46 -8.57
N LEU A 177 -17.03 13.81 -7.27
CA LEU A 177 -18.02 13.26 -6.36
C LEU A 177 -19.17 14.26 -6.16
N ASP A 178 -20.35 13.94 -6.70
CA ASP A 178 -21.59 14.69 -6.48
C ASP A 178 -22.42 14.02 -5.37
N LEU A 179 -22.40 14.62 -4.18
CA LEU A 179 -23.13 14.14 -3.00
C LEU A 179 -24.60 14.58 -2.98
N GLU A 180 -25.04 15.42 -3.91
CA GLU A 180 -26.46 15.79 -4.07
C GLU A 180 -27.18 14.85 -5.04
N CYS A 181 -26.42 14.07 -5.83
CA CYS A 181 -26.96 13.05 -6.73
C CYS A 181 -27.43 11.80 -5.96
N PRO A 182 -28.71 11.41 -6.05
CA PRO A 182 -29.23 10.22 -5.38
C PRO A 182 -28.48 8.93 -5.76
N ASP A 183 -28.13 8.74 -7.03
CA ASP A 183 -27.41 7.55 -7.49
C ASP A 183 -26.01 7.44 -6.84
N THR A 184 -25.33 8.57 -6.63
CA THR A 184 -24.04 8.59 -5.92
C THR A 184 -24.22 8.19 -4.47
N LEU A 185 -25.23 8.73 -3.80
CA LEU A 185 -25.54 8.39 -2.41
C LEU A 185 -25.89 6.91 -2.26
N ASP A 186 -26.70 6.37 -3.16
CA ASP A 186 -27.07 4.95 -3.19
C ASP A 186 -25.83 4.07 -3.37
N ARG A 187 -24.89 4.42 -4.26
CA ARG A 187 -23.63 3.68 -4.45
C ARG A 187 -22.73 3.71 -3.20
N LEU A 188 -22.64 4.86 -2.54
CA LEU A 188 -21.81 5.02 -1.34
C LEU A 188 -22.39 4.32 -0.11
N THR A 189 -23.73 4.26 -0.02
CA THR A 189 -24.45 3.68 1.11
C THR A 189 -24.87 2.23 0.90
N ALA A 190 -24.85 1.75 -0.35
CA ALA A 190 -25.01 0.34 -0.67
C ALA A 190 -23.94 -0.44 0.10
N SER A 191 -24.38 -1.14 1.15
CA SER A 191 -23.49 -1.92 1.99
C SER A 191 -22.71 -2.89 1.13
N ASP A 192 -21.39 -2.81 1.15
CA ASP A 192 -20.55 -3.87 0.62
C ASP A 192 -20.99 -5.17 1.30
N ASN A 193 -21.66 -6.06 0.57
CA ASN A 193 -22.14 -7.36 1.07
C ASN A 193 -20.99 -8.33 1.43
N HIS A 194 -19.77 -7.82 1.63
CA HIS A 194 -18.58 -8.54 2.07
C HIS A 194 -18.53 -8.80 3.60
N VAL A 195 -19.62 -8.51 4.32
CA VAL A 195 -19.81 -8.70 5.78
C VAL A 195 -19.99 -10.17 6.19
N GLN A 196 -19.61 -11.16 5.36
CA GLN A 196 -19.61 -12.57 5.81
C GLN A 196 -18.53 -12.88 6.87
N ASN A 197 -17.54 -12.00 7.08
CA ASN A 197 -16.47 -12.19 8.06
C ASN A 197 -16.68 -11.52 9.43
N GLU A 198 -17.82 -10.86 9.67
CA GLU A 198 -18.06 -10.18 10.96
C GLU A 198 -18.21 -11.12 12.15
N TRP A 199 -18.69 -12.36 11.94
CA TRP A 199 -18.70 -13.38 12.99
C TRP A 199 -17.30 -13.77 13.48
N LEU A 200 -16.28 -13.69 12.62
CA LEU A 200 -14.89 -14.04 12.96
C LEU A 200 -14.20 -12.95 13.79
N LEU A 201 -14.55 -11.67 13.59
CA LEU A 201 -14.04 -10.56 14.39
C LEU A 201 -14.72 -10.50 15.76
N LEU A 202 -16.00 -10.86 15.84
CA LEU A 202 -16.77 -10.96 17.09
C LEU A 202 -16.24 -12.08 18.02
N LEU A 203 -15.82 -13.22 17.46
CA LEU A 203 -15.22 -14.30 18.26
C LEU A 203 -13.85 -13.92 18.84
N LYS A 204 -13.07 -13.07 18.16
CA LYS A 204 -11.75 -12.65 18.66
C LYS A 204 -11.83 -11.64 19.81
N SER A 205 -12.91 -10.87 19.91
CA SER A 205 -13.11 -9.89 20.98
C SER A 205 -13.83 -10.46 22.21
N ALA A 206 -14.50 -11.61 22.08
CA ALA A 206 -15.29 -12.24 23.14
C ALA A 206 -14.54 -13.31 23.98
N VAL A 207 -13.28 -13.63 23.67
CA VAL A 207 -12.53 -14.66 24.41
C VAL A 207 -11.61 -14.03 25.47
N PRO A 208 -11.80 -14.32 26.77
CA PRO A 208 -10.89 -13.87 27.82
C PRO A 208 -9.46 -14.37 27.55
N ARG A 209 -8.46 -13.49 27.72
CA ARG A 209 -7.02 -13.78 27.46
C ARG A 209 -6.49 -15.04 28.15
N GLY A 210 -7.14 -15.52 29.21
CA GLY A 210 -6.78 -16.74 29.95
C GLY A 210 -7.22 -18.08 29.35
N ILE A 211 -8.16 -18.11 28.40
CA ILE A 211 -8.66 -19.37 27.80
C ILE A 211 -7.84 -19.78 26.56
N VAL A 212 -7.27 -18.81 25.86
CA VAL A 212 -6.48 -19.02 24.63
C VAL A 212 -5.18 -19.81 24.89
N SER A 213 -4.58 -19.71 26.08
CA SER A 213 -3.33 -20.42 26.39
C SER A 213 -3.54 -21.93 26.65
N ARG A 214 -4.65 -22.32 27.29
CA ARG A 214 -4.96 -23.74 27.56
C ARG A 214 -5.44 -24.48 26.32
N ALA A 215 -6.28 -23.86 25.48
CA ALA A 215 -6.77 -24.48 24.25
C ALA A 215 -5.67 -24.67 23.19
N LYS A 216 -4.70 -23.73 23.09
CA LYS A 216 -3.54 -23.85 22.19
C LYS A 216 -2.68 -25.08 22.52
N SER A 217 -2.47 -25.38 23.81
CA SER A 217 -1.65 -26.54 24.21
C SER A 217 -2.31 -27.87 23.87
N PHE A 218 -3.63 -27.98 24.02
CA PHE A 218 -4.38 -29.22 23.78
C PHE A 218 -4.60 -29.48 22.27
N LEU A 219 -4.86 -28.42 21.48
CA LEU A 219 -4.99 -28.52 20.02
C LEU A 219 -3.64 -28.76 19.33
N ALA A 220 -2.54 -28.20 19.83
CA ALA A 220 -1.19 -28.49 19.31
C ALA A 220 -0.79 -29.95 19.52
N GLN A 221 -1.28 -30.59 20.59
CA GLN A 221 -0.99 -32.00 20.90
C GLN A 221 -1.84 -32.99 20.08
N LEU A 222 -3.04 -32.59 19.63
CA LEU A 222 -3.89 -33.38 18.73
C LEU A 222 -3.57 -33.15 17.24
N ALA A 223 -3.12 -31.94 16.88
CA ALA A 223 -2.67 -31.64 15.53
C ALA A 223 -1.33 -32.34 15.19
N SER A 224 -0.48 -32.61 16.17
CA SER A 224 0.84 -33.23 15.94
C SER A 224 0.79 -34.69 15.47
N GLN A 225 -0.36 -35.38 15.55
CA GLN A 225 -0.49 -36.76 15.10
C GLN A 225 -1.09 -36.91 13.69
N ASN A 226 -1.80 -35.89 13.17
CA ASN A 226 -2.43 -35.93 11.85
C ASN A 226 -1.90 -34.90 10.84
N LEU A 227 -0.96 -34.03 11.23
CA LEU A 227 -0.37 -33.00 10.36
C LEU A 227 1.02 -33.37 9.79
N LEU A 228 1.47 -34.62 9.93
CA LEU A 228 2.75 -35.09 9.39
C LEU A 228 2.65 -35.72 7.99
N SER A 229 1.44 -35.88 7.42
CA SER A 229 1.25 -36.54 6.11
C SER A 229 0.73 -35.64 4.99
N LYS A 230 0.58 -34.32 5.23
CA LYS A 230 0.14 -33.34 4.21
C LYS A 230 1.06 -32.13 4.04
N VAL A 231 2.35 -32.28 4.34
CA VAL A 231 3.40 -31.45 3.74
C VAL A 231 3.61 -31.93 2.29
N ALA A 232 2.55 -31.78 1.49
CA ALA A 232 2.58 -32.07 0.07
C ALA A 232 3.28 -30.90 -0.62
N LYS A 233 4.57 -31.08 -0.95
CA LYS A 233 5.31 -30.40 -2.04
C LYS A 233 4.75 -29.02 -2.41
N GLY A 234 4.91 -28.03 -1.52
CA GLY A 234 4.73 -26.64 -1.89
C GLY A 234 5.81 -26.31 -2.93
N LYS A 235 5.41 -25.97 -4.16
CA LYS A 235 6.34 -25.41 -5.13
C LYS A 235 7.05 -24.23 -4.46
N SER A 236 8.38 -24.27 -4.43
CA SER A 236 9.21 -23.15 -3.98
C SER A 236 8.75 -21.90 -4.70
N ARG A 237 8.30 -20.91 -3.94
CA ARG A 237 7.92 -19.59 -4.44
C ARG A 237 9.12 -18.96 -5.15
N GLN A 238 8.92 -18.37 -6.32
CA GLN A 238 10.03 -17.76 -7.07
C GLN A 238 10.44 -16.46 -6.37
N THR A 239 11.57 -16.48 -5.67
CA THR A 239 12.13 -15.31 -4.99
C THR A 239 13.30 -14.78 -5.81
N LYS A 240 13.13 -13.62 -6.45
CA LYS A 240 14.23 -12.88 -7.08
C LYS A 240 14.96 -12.07 -6.00
N THR A 241 16.28 -11.99 -6.08
CA THR A 241 17.13 -11.16 -5.22
C THR A 241 17.14 -9.71 -5.69
N LEU A 242 17.50 -8.77 -4.81
CA LEU A 242 17.69 -7.36 -5.20
C LEU A 242 18.74 -7.21 -6.32
N GLN A 243 19.77 -8.05 -6.33
CA GLN A 243 20.82 -8.01 -7.35
C GLN A 243 20.28 -8.32 -8.76
N GLU A 244 19.27 -9.18 -8.86
CA GLU A 244 18.65 -9.58 -10.13
C GLU A 244 17.67 -8.53 -10.67
N ILE A 245 17.06 -7.74 -9.78
CA ILE A 245 15.94 -6.86 -10.16
C ILE A 245 16.27 -5.37 -10.11
N LEU A 246 17.36 -4.96 -9.44
CA LEU A 246 17.70 -3.55 -9.33
C LEU A 246 18.38 -3.01 -10.60
N VAL A 247 17.96 -1.82 -11.01
CA VAL A 247 18.50 -1.02 -12.11
C VAL A 247 18.68 0.42 -11.67
N CYS A 248 19.41 1.22 -12.44
CA CYS A 248 19.59 2.63 -12.15
C CYS A 248 18.25 3.39 -12.27
N PRO A 249 17.80 4.14 -11.26
CA PRO A 249 16.52 4.87 -11.31
C PRO A 249 16.48 5.94 -12.41
N GLN A 250 17.63 6.54 -12.75
CA GLN A 250 17.71 7.62 -13.75
C GLN A 250 17.67 7.14 -15.21
N CYS A 251 18.46 6.11 -15.56
CA CYS A 251 18.61 5.66 -16.95
C CYS A 251 18.16 4.22 -17.19
N LYS A 252 17.69 3.52 -16.15
CA LYS A 252 17.31 2.10 -16.15
C LYS A 252 18.45 1.14 -16.57
N GLY A 253 19.68 1.63 -16.56
CA GLY A 253 20.88 0.86 -16.85
C GLY A 253 21.25 -0.14 -15.77
N GLN A 254 22.02 -1.14 -16.16
CA GLN A 254 22.57 -2.12 -15.23
C GLN A 254 23.41 -1.44 -14.14
N ILE A 255 23.24 -1.90 -12.90
CA ILE A 255 24.05 -1.49 -11.75
C ILE A 255 25.00 -2.60 -11.34
N THR A 256 26.20 -2.23 -10.91
CA THR A 256 27.18 -3.12 -10.29
C THR A 256 27.18 -2.92 -8.79
N TRP A 257 27.31 -4.03 -8.07
CA TRP A 257 27.32 -4.06 -6.62
C TRP A 257 28.75 -4.07 -6.09
N GLU A 258 28.98 -3.20 -5.12
CA GLU A 258 30.19 -3.16 -4.30
C GLU A 258 29.78 -3.30 -2.82
N ALA A 259 30.74 -3.35 -1.91
CA ALA A 259 30.47 -3.59 -0.48
C ALA A 259 29.53 -2.54 0.16
N HIS A 260 29.66 -1.27 -0.24
CA HIS A 260 28.91 -0.15 0.35
C HIS A 260 28.31 0.80 -0.70
N SER A 261 28.33 0.40 -1.96
CA SER A 261 27.98 1.24 -3.11
C SER A 261 27.36 0.42 -4.24
N LEU A 262 26.56 1.10 -5.05
CA LEU A 262 26.05 0.62 -6.32
C LEU A 262 26.48 1.61 -7.40
N HIS A 263 26.97 1.12 -8.52
CA HIS A 263 27.43 1.99 -9.61
C HIS A 263 26.67 1.69 -10.90
N CYS A 264 26.12 2.71 -11.54
CA CYS A 264 25.50 2.56 -12.85
C CYS A 264 26.54 2.70 -13.96
N LYS A 265 26.68 1.67 -14.80
CA LYS A 265 27.63 1.69 -15.94
C LYS A 265 27.28 2.67 -17.07
N MET A 266 26.03 3.14 -17.13
CA MET A 266 25.52 3.94 -18.25
C MET A 266 25.52 5.44 -17.97
N CYS A 267 25.06 5.86 -16.79
CA CYS A 267 25.05 7.28 -16.40
C CYS A 267 26.09 7.62 -15.34
N GLU A 268 26.93 6.65 -14.97
CA GLU A 268 28.04 6.78 -14.00
C GLU A 268 27.62 7.17 -12.58
N GLN A 269 26.30 7.23 -12.32
CA GLN A 269 25.78 7.53 -11.00
C GLN A 269 26.16 6.46 -9.98
N THR A 270 26.47 6.92 -8.78
CA THR A 270 26.83 6.05 -7.66
C THR A 270 25.85 6.25 -6.52
N TYR A 271 25.29 5.15 -6.05
CA TYR A 271 24.32 5.07 -4.95
C TYR A 271 24.97 4.40 -3.75
N ARG A 272 24.50 4.72 -2.55
CA ARG A 272 25.07 4.16 -1.31
C ARG A 272 24.27 2.95 -0.85
N ILE A 273 24.94 2.05 -0.14
CA ILE A 273 24.28 1.01 0.66
C ILE A 273 24.52 1.36 2.13
N VAL A 274 23.44 1.61 2.86
CA VAL A 274 23.50 1.99 4.28
C VAL A 274 22.67 0.97 5.06
N ASP A 275 23.32 0.30 6.02
CA ASP A 275 22.74 -0.79 6.82
C ASP A 275 22.18 -1.93 5.96
N GLY A 276 22.86 -2.24 4.85
CA GLY A 276 22.43 -3.26 3.89
C GLY A 276 21.28 -2.82 2.98
N ILE A 277 20.81 -1.58 3.08
CA ILE A 277 19.71 -1.04 2.28
C ILE A 277 20.27 -0.15 1.16
N PRO A 278 20.05 -0.49 -0.12
CA PRO A 278 20.30 0.40 -1.25
C PRO A 278 19.54 1.73 -1.14
N ARG A 279 20.25 2.85 -1.27
CA ARG A 279 19.71 4.22 -1.20
C ARG A 279 19.79 4.91 -2.55
N PHE A 280 18.63 5.06 -3.21
CA PHE A 280 18.49 5.68 -4.54
C PHE A 280 17.89 7.08 -4.52
N THR A 281 17.62 7.60 -3.34
CA THR A 281 17.32 9.01 -3.08
C THR A 281 18.60 9.84 -3.21
N PHE A 282 18.47 11.06 -3.73
CA PHE A 282 19.57 11.99 -3.96
C PHE A 282 19.65 13.05 -2.86
#